data_AF-A0A4S9L4K4-F1
#
_entry.id   AF-A0A4S9L4K4-F1
#
_cell.length_a   1.000
_cell.length_b   1.000
_cell.length_c   1.000
_cell.angle_alpha   90.00
_cell.angle_beta   90.00
_cell.angle_gamma   90.00
#
_symmetry.space_group_name_H-M   'P 1'
#
loop_
_entity.id
_entity.type
_entity.pdbx_description
1 polymer ?
#
loop_
_entity_poly.entity_id
_entity_poly.type
_entity_poly.pdbx_seq_one_letter_code
_entity_poly.pdbx_strand_id
1 'polypeptide(L)'
;MAQSSKLWYDKPAAEWNEALPIGNGRVGAMIYGRTRTELLCLNEDSVWYGGPQDRVPKDALAHLPKLRELVREGKHAEAEKLVDRRFCATPSGQRHYEPLGTVKIEFGHDGEGVSEYRRELDLDTAVHRTEYAFDGKMVKVEMLASVIDQVIAIRVQSEETIEFVVRLTRLGEIEYESHEYLDSVETTDNRMVMLVTPGGYQSVRACCALGINTDSEGTTENQGGSLVVNAKDAFIVVAARTTFRHMNFDTLAWEDVSAALERGADKIWDYHIQQYRSAYRQMQLTLGPPTSGDALPTDQRIKEGTTPALIALYTNYSRYLLLSSSRRSNTPTTQHLDLPANLQGLWNPSFHPAWGSKFTMNINLQMNYWGALPLNLSSTMDPLFSLLHRLASPENGGRVAKEMYGARGWCCHNNTDLWADCAPCERWTPATLWPLGGAWLCSFIWEHYLFTSSLSTLRKNFPVLQGAVEFCLDWLVEERFPDGKIYRVTNPSLSPENTFIDATGAKGVFCRGSTADLTIISSLFEDYLNVCKTLHLKPHLLRETRKQVIAI
;
A
#
# COMPACT_ATOMS: atom_id res chain seq x y z
N MET A 1 -18.11 17.92 -18.16
CA MET A 1 -16.72 17.52 -17.88
C MET A 1 -16.44 17.28 -16.39
N ALA A 2 -17.05 18.02 -15.44
CA ALA A 2 -16.80 17.86 -14.00
C ALA A 2 -17.39 16.60 -13.32
N GLN A 3 -18.42 15.95 -13.90
CA GLN A 3 -19.19 14.88 -13.23
C GLN A 3 -18.49 13.51 -13.10
N SER A 4 -17.45 13.25 -13.89
CA SER A 4 -16.68 11.98 -13.84
C SER A 4 -15.37 12.09 -13.06
N SER A 5 -15.17 13.18 -12.31
CA SER A 5 -13.95 13.43 -11.52
C SER A 5 -14.24 13.96 -10.12
N LYS A 6 -15.47 13.80 -9.63
CA LYS A 6 -15.84 14.16 -8.26
C LYS A 6 -16.60 13.03 -7.59
N LEU A 7 -16.16 12.66 -6.39
CA LEU A 7 -17.01 11.96 -5.44
C LEU A 7 -17.62 13.03 -4.54
N TRP A 8 -18.94 13.04 -4.36
CA TRP A 8 -19.57 14.05 -3.51
C TRP A 8 -20.79 13.48 -2.77
N TYR A 9 -21.03 14.04 -1.59
CA TYR A 9 -22.06 13.59 -0.65
C TYR A 9 -22.71 14.79 0.04
N ASP A 10 -23.98 14.63 0.39
CA ASP A 10 -24.83 15.62 1.06
C ASP A 10 -24.95 15.39 2.57
N LYS A 11 -24.11 14.50 3.13
CA LYS A 11 -24.00 14.23 4.56
C LYS A 11 -22.57 13.82 4.98
N PRO A 12 -22.18 14.05 6.24
CA PRO A 12 -20.93 13.51 6.80
C PRO A 12 -20.87 11.99 6.72
N ALA A 13 -19.66 11.44 6.73
CA ALA A 13 -19.44 10.00 6.86
C ALA A 13 -19.86 9.52 8.25
N ALA A 14 -20.68 8.47 8.30
CA ALA A 14 -21.05 7.79 9.54
C ALA A 14 -19.99 6.78 9.99
N GLU A 15 -19.27 6.18 9.04
CA GLU A 15 -18.25 5.16 9.28
C GLU A 15 -17.06 5.31 8.32
N TRP A 16 -16.00 4.55 8.59
CA TRP A 16 -14.75 4.57 7.81
C TRP A 16 -14.95 4.40 6.30
N ASN A 17 -15.83 3.49 5.89
CA ASN A 17 -16.07 3.19 4.48
C ASN A 17 -16.78 4.33 3.72
N GLU A 18 -17.38 5.28 4.44
CA GLU A 18 -18.00 6.47 3.86
C GLU A 18 -17.04 7.67 3.82
N ALA A 19 -15.90 7.62 4.54
CA ALA A 19 -14.90 8.68 4.58
C ALA A 19 -14.11 8.76 3.26
N LEU A 20 -13.56 9.94 2.95
CA LEU A 20 -12.86 10.17 1.68
C LEU A 20 -11.33 10.14 1.87
N PRO A 21 -10.61 9.33 1.08
CA PRO A 21 -9.15 9.26 1.16
C PRO A 21 -8.50 10.48 0.54
N ILE A 22 -7.42 10.95 1.17
CA ILE A 22 -6.36 11.77 0.57
C ILE A 22 -5.00 11.11 0.81
N GLY A 23 -4.05 11.29 -0.10
CA GLY A 23 -2.71 10.75 0.07
C GLY A 23 -1.72 11.24 -0.99
N ASN A 24 -0.44 11.26 -0.61
CA ASN A 24 0.67 11.64 -1.49
C ASN A 24 1.62 10.47 -1.80
N GLY A 25 1.19 9.24 -1.52
CA GLY A 25 1.99 8.03 -1.64
C GLY A 25 2.80 7.65 -0.40
N ARG A 26 2.90 8.54 0.59
CA ARG A 26 3.63 8.29 1.85
C ARG A 26 2.79 8.59 3.08
N VAL A 27 2.22 9.79 3.16
CA VAL A 27 1.23 10.18 4.17
C VAL A 27 -0.15 10.30 3.55
N GLY A 28 -1.15 9.89 4.30
CA GLY A 28 -2.54 9.92 3.88
C GLY A 28 -3.49 10.11 5.04
N ALA A 29 -4.72 10.45 4.73
CA ALA A 29 -5.80 10.53 5.69
C ALA A 29 -7.13 10.08 5.07
N MET A 30 -8.04 9.61 5.90
CA MET A 30 -9.44 9.45 5.55
C MET A 30 -10.25 10.49 6.32
N ILE A 31 -11.08 11.23 5.60
CA ILE A 31 -11.75 12.43 6.11
C ILE A 31 -13.25 12.19 6.22
N TYR A 32 -13.80 12.46 7.39
CA TYR A 32 -15.21 12.20 7.68
C TYR A 32 -16.15 13.32 7.22
N GLY A 33 -15.69 14.57 7.17
CA GLY A 33 -16.52 15.71 6.78
C GLY A 33 -17.53 16.11 7.87
N ARG A 34 -17.23 15.85 9.15
CA ARG A 34 -18.15 16.11 10.27
C ARG A 34 -18.14 17.59 10.65
N THR A 35 -19.32 18.15 10.93
CA THR A 35 -19.47 19.58 11.25
C THR A 35 -19.19 19.91 12.71
N ARG A 36 -19.56 19.03 13.65
CA ARG A 36 -19.28 19.22 15.09
C ARG A 36 -17.84 18.89 15.47
N THR A 37 -17.40 17.69 15.10
CA THR A 37 -16.04 17.19 15.36
C THR A 37 -15.54 16.50 14.11
N GLU A 38 -14.78 17.23 13.29
CA GLU A 38 -14.10 16.65 12.13
C GLU A 38 -13.07 15.63 12.61
N LEU A 39 -12.98 14.51 11.87
CA LEU A 39 -12.08 13.42 12.16
C LEU A 39 -11.27 13.09 10.91
N LEU A 40 -9.95 13.21 11.03
CA LEU A 40 -8.99 12.74 10.04
C LEU A 40 -8.25 11.56 10.67
N CYS A 41 -8.41 10.35 10.14
CA CYS A 41 -7.52 9.26 10.56
C CYS A 41 -6.32 9.22 9.63
N LEU A 42 -5.14 9.33 10.24
CA LEU A 42 -3.86 9.50 9.60
C LEU A 42 -3.15 8.15 9.38
N ASN A 43 -2.43 8.09 8.28
CA ASN A 43 -1.57 6.98 7.91
C ASN A 43 -0.21 7.51 7.43
N GLU A 44 0.86 6.81 7.78
CA GLU A 44 2.18 6.93 7.15
C GLU A 44 2.62 5.53 6.74
N ASP A 45 3.05 5.35 5.49
CA ASP A 45 3.25 4.05 4.84
C ASP A 45 4.25 3.11 5.54
N SER A 46 5.07 3.63 6.45
CA SER A 46 6.11 2.89 7.19
C SER A 46 5.85 2.77 8.70
N VAL A 47 4.64 3.08 9.17
CA VAL A 47 4.19 2.76 10.55
C VAL A 47 3.66 1.34 10.62
N TRP A 48 4.48 0.41 11.15
CA TRP A 48 4.15 -1.02 11.23
C TRP A 48 4.50 -1.58 12.61
N TYR A 49 3.71 -2.56 13.05
CA TYR A 49 3.98 -3.35 14.24
C TYR A 49 5.32 -4.10 14.12
N GLY A 50 6.18 -3.99 15.13
CA GLY A 50 7.39 -4.79 15.31
C GLY A 50 8.51 -4.54 14.29
N GLY A 51 9.66 -5.15 14.56
CA GLY A 51 10.87 -5.05 13.73
C GLY A 51 11.14 -6.27 12.86
N PRO A 52 12.32 -6.29 12.20
CA PRO A 52 12.81 -7.44 11.44
C PRO A 52 12.75 -8.74 12.25
N GLN A 53 12.48 -9.86 11.57
CA GLN A 53 12.36 -11.17 12.21
C GLN A 53 13.21 -12.22 11.49
N ASP A 54 13.82 -13.12 12.27
CA ASP A 54 14.37 -14.38 11.74
C ASP A 54 13.31 -15.48 11.88
N ARG A 55 12.52 -15.70 10.82
CA ARG A 55 11.43 -16.70 10.83
C ARG A 55 11.68 -17.89 9.89
N VAL A 56 12.84 -17.95 9.24
CA VAL A 56 13.14 -18.97 8.22
C VAL A 56 13.12 -20.37 8.87
N PRO A 57 12.29 -21.31 8.37
CA PRO A 57 12.23 -22.67 8.91
C PRO A 57 13.54 -23.43 8.65
N LYS A 58 14.33 -23.66 9.71
CA LYS A 58 15.66 -24.29 9.63
C LYS A 58 15.61 -25.77 9.23
N ASP A 59 14.49 -26.43 9.46
CA ASP A 59 14.30 -27.86 9.18
C ASP A 59 13.84 -28.12 7.72
N ALA A 60 13.39 -27.09 6.99
CA ALA A 60 12.73 -27.24 5.69
C ALA A 60 13.60 -28.02 4.68
N LEU A 61 14.86 -27.64 4.54
CA LEU A 61 15.78 -28.24 3.56
C LEU A 61 16.00 -29.74 3.81
N ALA A 62 16.19 -30.14 5.07
CA ALA A 62 16.40 -31.54 5.43
C ALA A 62 15.17 -32.42 5.14
N HIS A 63 13.97 -31.83 5.16
CA HIS A 63 12.71 -32.54 4.94
C HIS A 63 12.14 -32.41 3.52
N LEU A 64 12.71 -31.54 2.67
CA LEU A 64 12.25 -31.35 1.29
C LEU A 64 12.23 -32.64 0.45
N PRO A 65 13.25 -33.53 0.52
CA PRO A 65 13.20 -34.81 -0.20
C PRO A 65 12.00 -35.67 0.22
N LYS A 66 11.69 -35.71 1.52
CA LYS A 66 10.56 -36.48 2.04
C LYS A 66 9.22 -35.88 1.63
N LEU A 67 9.10 -34.55 1.64
CA LEU A 67 7.89 -33.88 1.16
C LEU A 67 7.62 -34.22 -0.31
N ARG A 68 8.66 -34.15 -1.16
CA ARG A 68 8.55 -34.51 -2.59
C ARG A 68 8.12 -35.96 -2.81
N GLU A 69 8.59 -36.88 -1.98
CA GLU A 69 8.17 -38.30 -1.97
C GLU A 69 6.70 -38.46 -1.62
N LEU A 70 6.23 -37.82 -0.55
CA LEU A 70 4.83 -37.89 -0.12
C LEU A 70 3.88 -37.35 -1.19
N VAL A 71 4.25 -36.24 -1.84
CA VAL A 71 3.48 -35.67 -2.95
C VAL A 71 3.45 -36.62 -4.17
N ARG A 72 4.57 -37.28 -4.49
CA ARG A 72 4.61 -38.30 -5.56
C ARG A 72 3.71 -39.50 -5.27
N GLU A 73 3.63 -39.92 -4.02
CA GLU A 73 2.85 -41.08 -3.58
C GLU A 73 1.36 -40.79 -3.35
N GLY A 74 0.91 -39.54 -3.53
CA GLY A 74 -0.48 -39.15 -3.23
C GLY A 74 -0.81 -39.15 -1.74
N LYS A 75 0.21 -39.12 -0.86
CA LYS A 75 0.05 -39.11 0.60
C LYS A 75 -0.23 -37.70 1.11
N HIS A 76 -1.38 -37.16 0.73
CA HIS A 76 -1.75 -35.75 0.95
C HIS A 76 -1.74 -35.36 2.43
N ALA A 77 -2.40 -36.14 3.30
CA ALA A 77 -2.46 -35.85 4.73
C ALA A 77 -1.06 -35.86 5.39
N GLU A 78 -0.19 -36.80 5.02
CA GLU A 78 1.18 -36.84 5.52
C GLU A 78 2.03 -35.68 5.01
N ALA A 79 1.86 -35.29 3.73
CA ALA A 79 2.55 -34.15 3.15
C ALA A 79 2.17 -32.84 3.86
N GLU A 80 0.87 -32.60 4.05
CA GLU A 80 0.35 -31.40 4.72
C GLU A 80 0.81 -31.33 6.19
N LYS A 81 0.78 -32.47 6.89
CA LYS A 81 1.29 -32.59 8.26
C LYS A 81 2.80 -32.32 8.34
N LEU A 82 3.57 -32.72 7.33
CA LEU A 82 5.00 -32.44 7.28
C LEU A 82 5.26 -30.95 7.04
N VAL A 83 4.49 -30.31 6.15
CA VAL A 83 4.57 -28.87 5.87
C VAL A 83 4.28 -28.05 7.13
N ASP A 84 3.16 -28.30 7.80
CA ASP A 84 2.77 -27.59 9.03
C ASP A 84 3.85 -27.65 10.14
N ARG A 85 4.60 -28.76 10.19
CA ARG A 85 5.60 -29.00 11.22
C ARG A 85 7.00 -28.49 10.89
N ARG A 86 7.39 -28.48 9.61
CA ARG A 86 8.80 -28.28 9.19
C ARG A 86 9.02 -27.13 8.21
N PHE A 87 7.96 -26.65 7.58
CA PHE A 87 8.04 -25.62 6.54
C PHE A 87 7.30 -24.33 6.91
N CYS A 88 6.45 -24.33 7.94
CA CYS A 88 5.88 -23.09 8.45
C CYS A 88 6.91 -22.29 9.25
N ALA A 89 6.92 -20.97 9.03
CA ALA A 89 7.77 -20.04 9.75
C ALA A 89 7.42 -19.96 11.25
N THR A 90 8.40 -19.58 12.07
CA THR A 90 8.21 -19.38 13.53
C THR A 90 8.80 -18.04 13.97
N PRO A 91 7.99 -17.11 14.52
CA PRO A 91 6.52 -17.16 14.62
C PRO A 91 5.86 -17.21 13.23
N SER A 92 4.61 -17.67 13.15
CA SER A 92 3.92 -17.86 11.86
C SER A 92 3.44 -16.55 11.21
N GLY A 93 3.22 -15.51 12.01
CA GLY A 93 2.80 -14.20 11.51
C GLY A 93 3.98 -13.31 11.14
N GLN A 94 3.82 -12.57 10.04
CA GLN A 94 4.62 -11.40 9.68
C GLN A 94 4.17 -10.16 10.46
N ARG A 95 4.90 -9.06 10.29
CA ARG A 95 4.50 -7.74 10.79
C ARG A 95 3.29 -7.20 10.01
N HIS A 96 2.50 -6.34 10.66
CA HIS A 96 1.30 -5.75 10.08
C HIS A 96 1.36 -4.22 10.15
N TYR A 97 0.61 -3.60 9.25
CA TYR A 97 0.50 -2.15 9.16
C TYR A 97 -0.35 -1.59 10.31
N GLU A 98 -0.02 -0.40 10.82
CA GLU A 98 -0.79 0.27 11.88
C GLU A 98 -1.15 1.71 11.46
N PRO A 99 -2.26 2.29 11.99
CA PRO A 99 -2.57 3.71 11.82
C PRO A 99 -1.50 4.60 12.48
N LEU A 100 -1.28 5.80 11.92
CA LEU A 100 -0.39 6.80 12.52
C LEU A 100 -1.08 7.51 13.70
N GLY A 101 -2.39 7.75 13.60
CA GLY A 101 -3.18 8.44 14.62
C GLY A 101 -4.34 9.20 14.02
N THR A 102 -4.83 10.22 14.71
CA THR A 102 -5.98 11.03 14.28
C THR A 102 -5.76 12.51 14.59
N VAL A 103 -6.21 13.38 13.69
CA VAL A 103 -6.50 14.78 14.01
C VAL A 103 -7.99 14.93 14.23
N LYS A 104 -8.37 15.57 15.34
CA LYS A 104 -9.75 16.01 15.59
C LYS A 104 -9.81 17.52 15.58
N ILE A 105 -10.82 18.09 14.90
CA ILE A 105 -11.12 19.53 14.92
C ILE A 105 -12.53 19.70 15.48
N GLU A 106 -12.64 20.27 16.68
CA GLU A 106 -13.89 20.46 17.42
C GLU A 106 -14.37 21.91 17.21
N PHE A 107 -15.38 22.12 16.35
CA PHE A 107 -15.81 23.46 15.90
C PHE A 107 -16.68 24.25 16.89
N GLY A 108 -16.84 23.77 18.13
CA GLY A 108 -17.55 24.49 19.19
C GLY A 108 -19.08 24.62 19.02
N HIS A 109 -19.65 24.13 17.93
CA HIS A 109 -21.10 24.09 17.69
C HIS A 109 -21.67 22.67 17.74
N ASP A 110 -22.93 22.53 18.17
CA ASP A 110 -23.60 21.24 18.42
C ASP A 110 -24.20 20.60 17.15
N GLY A 111 -24.13 21.31 16.01
CA GLY A 111 -24.66 20.88 14.72
C GLY A 111 -26.13 21.25 14.50
N GLU A 112 -26.85 21.77 15.51
CA GLU A 112 -28.11 22.46 15.28
C GLU A 112 -27.82 23.75 14.48
N GLY A 113 -28.68 24.12 13.53
CA GLY A 113 -28.42 25.29 12.67
C GLY A 113 -27.47 25.03 11.48
N VAL A 114 -27.00 23.79 11.28
CA VAL A 114 -26.26 23.41 10.06
C VAL A 114 -27.18 23.30 8.85
N SER A 115 -26.84 23.98 7.76
CA SER A 115 -27.52 23.89 6.46
C SER A 115 -26.53 23.90 5.30
N GLU A 116 -27.01 23.72 4.07
CA GLU A 116 -26.21 23.80 2.84
C GLU A 116 -24.97 22.89 2.82
N TYR A 117 -25.05 21.75 3.51
CA TYR A 117 -23.93 20.84 3.67
C TYR A 117 -23.55 20.16 2.34
N ARG A 118 -22.25 20.12 2.07
CA ARG A 118 -21.65 19.34 0.99
C ARG A 118 -20.24 18.91 1.37
N ARG A 119 -19.89 17.65 1.10
CA ARG A 119 -18.49 17.20 1.05
C ARG A 119 -18.15 16.58 -0.30
N GLU A 120 -16.93 16.80 -0.77
CA GLU A 120 -16.45 16.23 -2.02
C GLU A 120 -14.95 15.92 -2.00
N LEU A 121 -14.56 14.96 -2.83
CA LEU A 121 -13.19 14.73 -3.26
C LEU A 121 -13.12 14.99 -4.76
N ASP A 122 -12.39 16.03 -5.14
CA ASP A 122 -12.13 16.35 -6.55
C ASP A 122 -10.87 15.60 -7.01
N LEU A 123 -11.08 14.62 -7.88
CA LEU A 123 -10.03 13.76 -8.42
C LEU A 123 -9.10 14.48 -9.38
N ASP A 124 -9.51 15.62 -9.94
CA ASP A 124 -8.68 16.42 -10.84
C ASP A 124 -7.66 17.29 -10.08
N THR A 125 -7.99 17.68 -8.85
CA THR A 125 -7.12 18.49 -7.99
C THR A 125 -6.50 17.70 -6.85
N ALA A 126 -7.03 16.53 -6.52
CA ALA A 126 -6.76 15.77 -5.30
C ALA A 126 -7.03 16.55 -4.00
N VAL A 127 -8.05 17.40 -4.03
CA VAL A 127 -8.48 18.20 -2.88
C VAL A 127 -9.81 17.66 -2.35
N HIS A 128 -9.85 17.41 -1.05
CA HIS A 128 -11.08 17.21 -0.31
C HIS A 128 -11.61 18.57 0.15
N ARG A 129 -12.94 18.72 0.13
CA ARG A 129 -13.63 19.91 0.59
C ARG A 129 -14.89 19.53 1.37
N THR A 130 -15.11 20.18 2.50
CA THR A 130 -16.39 20.21 3.22
C THR A 130 -16.84 21.66 3.33
N GLU A 131 -18.09 21.93 2.96
CA GLU A 131 -18.73 23.25 3.04
C GLU A 131 -20.09 23.09 3.72
N TYR A 132 -20.42 24.01 4.62
CA TYR A 132 -21.72 24.10 5.27
C TYR A 132 -21.96 25.51 5.80
N ALA A 133 -23.21 25.89 5.99
CA ALA A 133 -23.58 27.07 6.75
C ALA A 133 -23.91 26.67 8.19
N PHE A 134 -23.43 27.43 9.17
CA PHE A 134 -23.83 27.33 10.58
C PHE A 134 -24.45 28.68 10.99
N ASP A 135 -25.73 28.66 11.40
CA ASP A 135 -26.52 29.88 11.66
C ASP A 135 -26.48 30.90 10.51
N GLY A 136 -26.49 30.40 9.27
CA GLY A 136 -26.44 31.19 8.05
C GLY A 136 -25.06 31.74 7.66
N LYS A 137 -24.00 31.38 8.39
CA LYS A 137 -22.61 31.76 8.10
C LYS A 137 -21.83 30.60 7.50
N MET A 138 -21.16 30.83 6.37
CA MET A 138 -20.43 29.76 5.69
C MET A 138 -19.14 29.37 6.43
N VAL A 139 -18.93 28.06 6.54
CA VAL A 139 -17.69 27.41 6.98
C VAL A 139 -17.22 26.48 5.86
N LYS A 140 -15.94 26.55 5.54
CA LYS A 140 -15.28 25.77 4.50
C LYS A 140 -14.00 25.15 5.04
N VAL A 141 -13.86 23.84 4.87
CA VAL A 141 -12.68 23.08 5.26
C VAL A 141 -12.13 22.38 4.02
N GLU A 142 -10.93 22.77 3.59
CA GLU A 142 -10.23 22.12 2.47
C GLU A 142 -9.02 21.35 2.98
N MET A 143 -8.77 20.17 2.39
CA MET A 143 -7.67 19.31 2.78
C MET A 143 -7.00 18.68 1.56
N LEU A 144 -5.67 18.58 1.59
CA LEU A 144 -4.89 17.84 0.61
C LEU A 144 -3.66 17.19 1.26
N ALA A 145 -3.14 16.14 0.63
CA ALA A 145 -1.82 15.61 0.94
C ALA A 145 -0.82 16.12 -0.11
N SER A 146 0.04 17.08 0.26
CA SER A 146 0.95 17.72 -0.69
C SER A 146 1.97 16.71 -1.24
N VAL A 147 2.04 16.62 -2.56
CA VAL A 147 2.98 15.74 -3.27
C VAL A 147 4.39 16.33 -3.30
N ILE A 148 4.51 17.66 -3.18
CA ILE A 148 5.79 18.37 -3.15
C ILE A 148 6.31 18.49 -1.72
N ASP A 149 5.47 18.97 -0.83
CA ASP A 149 5.88 19.37 0.53
C ASP A 149 5.82 18.21 1.53
N GLN A 150 5.28 17.05 1.12
CA GLN A 150 5.26 15.82 1.92
C GLN A 150 4.48 15.94 3.26
N VAL A 151 3.50 16.84 3.30
CA VAL A 151 2.60 17.11 4.45
C VAL A 151 1.12 16.93 4.08
N ILE A 152 0.27 16.73 5.08
CA ILE A 152 -1.18 16.97 4.97
C ILE A 152 -1.43 18.43 5.34
N ALA A 153 -2.15 19.13 4.47
CA ALA A 153 -2.46 20.54 4.60
C ALA A 153 -3.97 20.71 4.75
N ILE A 154 -4.40 21.48 5.73
CA ILE A 154 -5.81 21.73 6.07
C ILE A 154 -6.02 23.25 6.13
N ARG A 155 -7.05 23.75 5.47
CA ARG A 155 -7.46 25.14 5.51
C ARG A 155 -8.88 25.22 6.05
N VAL A 156 -9.06 25.92 7.16
CA VAL A 156 -10.38 26.22 7.76
C VAL A 156 -10.68 27.69 7.47
N GLN A 157 -11.78 27.96 6.81
CA GLN A 157 -12.23 29.31 6.47
C GLN A 157 -13.67 29.53 6.91
N SER A 158 -13.97 30.69 7.46
CA SER A 158 -15.32 31.08 7.89
C SER A 158 -15.58 32.57 7.65
N GLU A 159 -16.86 32.94 7.52
CA GLU A 159 -17.24 34.36 7.35
C GLU A 159 -17.00 35.20 8.61
N GLU A 160 -17.17 34.59 9.77
CA GLU A 160 -16.92 35.18 11.08
C GLU A 160 -15.84 34.41 11.83
N THR A 161 -15.25 35.04 12.83
CA THR A 161 -14.24 34.39 13.67
C THR A 161 -14.91 33.24 14.42
N ILE A 162 -14.36 32.03 14.28
CA ILE A 162 -14.83 30.85 14.99
C ILE A 162 -13.76 30.34 15.93
N GLU A 163 -14.19 29.81 17.09
CA GLU A 163 -13.34 29.07 18.00
C GLU A 163 -13.42 27.58 17.67
N PHE A 164 -12.27 26.92 17.56
CA PHE A 164 -12.21 25.48 17.44
C PHE A 164 -10.98 24.90 18.14
N VAL A 165 -11.09 23.64 18.55
CA VAL A 165 -10.00 22.93 19.25
C VAL A 165 -9.41 21.87 18.33
N VAL A 166 -8.09 21.88 18.18
CA VAL A 166 -7.34 20.88 17.42
C VAL A 166 -6.67 19.91 18.39
N ARG A 167 -6.89 18.61 18.18
CA ARG A 167 -6.26 17.53 18.95
C ARG A 167 -5.51 16.58 18.04
N LEU A 168 -4.35 16.12 18.49
CA LEU A 168 -3.56 15.06 17.88
C LEU A 168 -3.47 13.90 18.88
N THR A 169 -3.95 12.73 18.49
CA THR A 169 -3.91 11.52 19.33
C THR A 169 -3.76 10.28 18.46
N ARG A 170 -3.60 9.11 19.06
CA ARG A 170 -3.51 7.82 18.38
C ARG A 170 -4.39 6.80 19.10
N LEU A 171 -5.64 6.72 18.66
CA LEU A 171 -6.69 5.85 19.17
C LEU A 171 -7.03 4.74 18.15
N GLY A 172 -7.64 3.67 18.65
CA GLY A 172 -8.24 2.63 17.81
C GLY A 172 -9.39 3.13 16.93
N GLU A 173 -9.79 2.30 15.97
CA GLU A 173 -10.94 2.54 15.09
C GLU A 173 -12.29 2.59 15.83
N ILE A 174 -12.32 2.12 17.07
CA ILE A 174 -13.50 2.09 17.92
C ILE A 174 -13.59 3.43 18.66
N GLU A 175 -14.48 4.32 18.21
CA GLU A 175 -14.55 5.72 18.69
C GLU A 175 -14.84 5.87 20.20
N TYR A 176 -15.45 4.86 20.84
CA TYR A 176 -15.72 4.88 22.28
C TYR A 176 -14.57 4.28 23.12
N GLU A 177 -13.51 3.77 22.49
CA GLU A 177 -12.29 3.36 23.21
C GLU A 177 -11.45 4.58 23.59
N SER A 178 -10.87 4.53 24.79
CA SER A 178 -9.99 5.56 25.34
C SER A 178 -8.53 5.15 25.43
N HIS A 179 -8.16 3.97 24.91
CA HIS A 179 -6.79 3.51 24.90
C HIS A 179 -5.97 4.28 23.85
N GLU A 180 -5.00 5.04 24.33
CA GLU A 180 -4.02 5.72 23.48
C GLU A 180 -2.80 4.83 23.24
N TYR A 181 -2.38 4.75 21.99
CA TYR A 181 -1.25 3.93 21.53
C TYR A 181 -0.06 4.81 21.11
N LEU A 182 0.31 5.81 21.94
CA LEU A 182 1.40 6.76 21.69
C LEU A 182 2.36 6.86 22.88
N ASP A 183 3.58 7.34 22.63
CA ASP A 183 4.61 7.51 23.67
C ASP A 183 4.43 8.85 24.41
N SER A 184 4.22 9.92 23.65
CA SER A 184 3.94 11.26 24.18
C SER A 184 3.21 12.13 23.16
N VAL A 185 2.50 13.14 23.66
CA VAL A 185 2.03 14.28 22.88
C VAL A 185 2.36 15.56 23.66
N GLU A 186 3.10 16.45 23.01
CA GLU A 186 3.54 17.72 23.58
C GLU A 186 3.03 18.87 22.75
N THR A 187 2.53 19.90 23.43
CA THR A 187 2.10 21.16 22.82
C THR A 187 3.02 22.28 23.25
N THR A 188 3.37 23.17 22.32
CA THR A 188 4.14 24.40 22.61
C THR A 188 3.69 25.46 21.63
N ASP A 189 3.40 26.69 22.08
CA ASP A 189 2.96 27.78 21.21
C ASP A 189 1.83 27.35 20.25
N ASN A 190 2.11 27.34 18.94
CA ASN A 190 1.19 26.95 17.87
C ASN A 190 1.47 25.54 17.29
N ARG A 191 2.18 24.68 18.02
CA ARG A 191 2.59 23.35 17.54
C ARG A 191 2.23 22.21 18.49
N MET A 192 2.04 21.03 17.91
CA MET A 192 1.92 19.75 18.61
C MET A 192 2.91 18.74 18.03
N VAL A 193 3.52 17.93 18.89
CA VAL A 193 4.42 16.84 18.49
C VAL A 193 3.98 15.56 19.20
N MET A 194 3.60 14.54 18.43
CA MET A 194 3.25 13.22 18.93
C MET A 194 4.34 12.21 18.56
N LEU A 195 4.95 11.60 19.56
CA LEU A 195 5.89 10.48 19.39
C LEU A 195 5.16 9.16 19.55
N VAL A 196 5.49 8.22 18.66
CA VAL A 196 4.82 6.92 18.57
C VAL A 196 5.85 5.81 18.42
N THR A 197 5.74 4.79 19.24
CA THR A 197 6.40 3.49 19.04
C THR A 197 5.31 2.45 18.83
N PRO A 198 5.07 1.97 17.58
CA PRO A 198 4.21 0.82 17.32
C PRO A 198 4.59 -0.36 18.21
N GLY A 199 3.64 -1.25 18.48
CA GLY A 199 3.91 -2.40 19.34
C GLY A 199 5.03 -3.31 18.81
N GLY A 200 5.61 -4.13 19.66
CA GLY A 200 6.56 -5.18 19.26
C GLY A 200 8.04 -4.77 19.24
N TYR A 201 8.92 -5.74 19.47
CA TYR A 201 10.38 -5.52 19.53
C TYR A 201 10.93 -4.93 18.23
N GLN A 202 11.71 -3.84 18.36
CA GLN A 202 12.35 -3.11 17.25
C GLN A 202 11.39 -2.53 16.20
N SER A 203 10.17 -2.15 16.62
CA SER A 203 9.24 -1.42 15.75
C SER A 203 9.83 -0.09 15.26
N VAL A 204 9.26 0.39 14.16
CA VAL A 204 9.60 1.68 13.57
C VAL A 204 9.01 2.79 14.41
N ARG A 205 9.85 3.61 15.06
CA ARG A 205 9.37 4.81 15.75
C ARG A 205 8.93 5.86 14.75
N ALA A 206 7.90 6.61 15.10
CA ALA A 206 7.32 7.66 14.28
C ALA A 206 7.14 8.95 15.09
N CYS A 207 7.25 10.07 14.39
CA CYS A 207 6.91 11.40 14.89
C CYS A 207 5.82 11.96 13.97
N CYS A 208 4.73 12.42 14.55
CA CYS A 208 3.70 13.20 13.88
C CYS A 208 3.72 14.62 14.46
N ALA A 209 4.09 15.59 13.64
CA ALA A 209 4.13 17.00 14.01
C ALA A 209 2.96 17.74 13.37
N LEU A 210 2.41 18.71 14.09
CA LEU A 210 1.34 19.60 13.64
C LEU A 210 1.69 21.04 13.99
N GLY A 211 1.43 21.98 13.08
CA GLY A 211 1.56 23.41 13.34
C GLY A 211 0.44 24.22 12.70
N ILE A 212 0.13 25.38 13.28
CA ILE A 212 -1.00 26.23 12.89
C ILE A 212 -0.54 27.67 12.66
N ASN A 213 -0.92 28.25 11.52
CA ASN A 213 -0.92 29.69 11.29
C ASN A 213 -2.35 30.18 11.13
N THR A 214 -2.66 31.38 11.63
CA THR A 214 -3.95 32.04 11.46
C THR A 214 -3.81 33.28 10.59
N ASP A 215 -4.94 33.88 10.23
CA ASP A 215 -4.98 35.28 9.81
C ASP A 215 -4.43 36.22 10.91
N SER A 216 -4.26 37.50 10.56
CA SER A 216 -3.62 38.50 11.42
C SER A 216 -4.40 38.86 12.69
N GLU A 217 -5.71 38.58 12.72
CA GLU A 217 -6.56 38.84 13.89
C GLU A 217 -6.76 37.59 14.75
N GLY A 218 -6.42 36.41 14.21
CA GLY A 218 -6.59 35.14 14.88
C GLY A 218 -5.53 34.84 15.93
N THR A 219 -5.88 33.93 16.85
CA THR A 219 -5.00 33.45 17.92
C THR A 219 -4.91 31.94 17.94
N THR A 220 -3.82 31.42 18.50
CA THR A 220 -3.64 30.00 18.81
C THR A 220 -3.07 29.89 20.22
N GLU A 221 -3.79 29.19 21.09
CA GLU A 221 -3.42 29.01 22.49
C GLU A 221 -3.28 27.53 22.82
N ASN A 222 -2.20 27.19 23.52
CA ASN A 222 -2.01 25.86 24.07
C ASN A 222 -2.85 25.70 25.34
N GLN A 223 -3.82 24.79 25.31
CA GLN A 223 -4.64 24.44 26.48
C GLN A 223 -4.71 22.92 26.65
N GLY A 224 -4.07 22.40 27.70
CA GLY A 224 -4.26 21.03 28.17
C GLY A 224 -3.99 19.92 27.15
N GLY A 225 -2.91 20.04 26.36
CA GLY A 225 -2.58 19.05 25.32
C GLY A 225 -3.35 19.24 24.00
N SER A 226 -3.99 20.38 23.82
CA SER A 226 -4.67 20.78 22.59
C SER A 226 -4.32 22.22 22.19
N LEU A 227 -4.60 22.56 20.94
CA LEU A 227 -4.50 23.94 20.45
C LEU A 227 -5.91 24.50 20.25
N VAL A 228 -6.24 25.55 21.00
CA VAL A 228 -7.46 26.33 20.82
C VAL A 228 -7.17 27.44 19.82
N VAL A 229 -7.93 27.48 18.74
CA VAL A 229 -7.75 28.44 17.65
C VAL A 229 -8.98 29.33 17.57
N ASN A 230 -8.77 30.63 17.44
CA ASN A 230 -9.83 31.62 17.24
C ASN A 230 -9.47 32.42 15.98
N ALA A 231 -10.11 32.15 14.84
CA ALA A 231 -9.71 32.76 13.55
C ALA A 231 -10.82 32.71 12.49
N LYS A 232 -10.67 33.48 11.41
CA LYS A 232 -11.50 33.39 10.19
C LYS A 232 -10.83 32.55 9.10
N ASP A 233 -9.51 32.57 9.01
CA ASP A 233 -8.71 31.71 8.14
C ASP A 233 -7.58 31.08 8.96
N ALA A 234 -7.55 29.75 9.03
CA ALA A 234 -6.52 28.99 9.72
C ALA A 234 -5.91 27.95 8.78
N PHE A 235 -4.59 27.93 8.74
CA PHE A 235 -3.79 26.99 7.98
C PHE A 235 -3.09 26.02 8.94
N ILE A 236 -3.51 24.76 8.90
CA ILE A 236 -2.99 23.68 9.73
C ILE A 236 -2.17 22.74 8.84
N VAL A 237 -0.97 22.39 9.29
CA VAL A 237 -0.07 21.47 8.59
C VAL A 237 0.24 20.29 9.49
N VAL A 238 0.19 19.09 8.93
CA VAL A 238 0.56 17.83 9.59
C VAL A 238 1.66 17.14 8.79
N ALA A 239 2.78 16.83 9.43
CA ALA A 239 3.84 16.02 8.84
C ALA A 239 4.12 14.79 9.71
N ALA A 240 4.57 13.72 9.08
CA ALA A 240 5.00 12.53 9.78
C ALA A 240 6.32 12.02 9.21
N ARG A 241 7.19 11.46 10.06
CA ARG A 241 8.45 10.81 9.68
C ARG A 241 8.71 9.63 10.59
N THR A 242 9.52 8.69 10.12
CA THR A 242 9.79 7.45 10.83
C THR A 242 11.27 7.06 10.81
N THR A 243 11.67 6.22 11.78
CA THR A 243 13.02 5.62 11.82
C THR A 243 13.29 4.65 10.67
N PHE A 244 12.27 4.28 9.88
CA PHE A 244 12.45 3.46 8.68
C PHE A 244 13.28 4.21 7.63
N ARG A 245 13.14 5.53 7.54
CA ARG A 245 13.83 6.36 6.54
C ARG A 245 14.96 7.20 7.13
N HIS A 246 14.85 7.65 8.37
CA HIS A 246 15.86 8.51 8.96
C HIS A 246 15.87 8.46 10.50
N MET A 247 17.05 8.50 11.12
CA MET A 247 17.17 8.44 12.59
C MET A 247 16.75 9.73 13.30
N ASN A 248 16.87 10.89 12.65
CA ASN A 248 16.39 12.18 13.16
C ASN A 248 14.94 12.46 12.72
N PHE A 249 14.08 11.44 12.77
CA PHE A 249 12.72 11.49 12.24
C PHE A 249 11.87 12.57 12.94
N ASP A 250 12.09 12.78 14.23
CA ASP A 250 11.43 13.80 15.05
C ASP A 250 11.73 15.23 14.58
N THR A 251 13.01 15.57 14.43
CA THR A 251 13.43 16.88 13.91
C THR A 251 12.93 17.12 12.50
N LEU A 252 13.07 16.11 11.61
CA LEU A 252 12.64 16.23 10.21
C LEU A 252 11.11 16.42 10.08
N ALA A 253 10.31 15.80 10.94
CA ALA A 253 8.86 16.00 10.92
C ALA A 253 8.50 17.46 11.22
N TRP A 254 9.17 18.10 12.18
CA TRP A 254 8.94 19.51 12.47
C TRP A 254 9.51 20.44 11.39
N GLU A 255 10.64 20.11 10.78
CA GLU A 255 11.19 20.87 9.65
C GLU A 255 10.23 20.88 8.46
N ASP A 256 9.59 19.75 8.14
CA ASP A 256 8.56 19.67 7.10
C ASP A 256 7.36 20.59 7.42
N VAL A 257 6.87 20.56 8.67
CA VAL A 257 5.78 21.45 9.11
C VAL A 257 6.19 22.93 8.98
N SER A 258 7.36 23.28 9.51
CA SER A 258 7.86 24.65 9.52
C SER A 258 8.03 25.21 8.11
N ALA A 259 8.62 24.42 7.20
CA ALA A 259 8.81 24.82 5.81
C ALA A 259 7.48 25.00 5.06
N ALA A 260 6.48 24.16 5.35
CA ALA A 260 5.15 24.29 4.75
C ALA A 260 4.38 25.50 5.30
N LEU A 261 4.47 25.78 6.61
CA LEU A 261 3.89 26.97 7.22
C LEU A 261 4.50 28.26 6.67
N GLU A 262 5.83 28.32 6.51
CA GLU A 262 6.53 29.46 5.90
C GLU A 262 6.13 29.66 4.42
N ARG A 263 5.89 28.56 3.70
CA ARG A 263 5.43 28.63 2.31
C ARG A 263 4.02 29.22 2.19
N GLY A 264 3.13 28.89 3.14
CA GLY A 264 1.75 29.37 3.20
C GLY A 264 0.77 28.59 2.32
N ALA A 265 -0.51 28.64 2.70
CA ALA A 265 -1.59 27.83 2.12
C ALA A 265 -1.72 27.96 0.60
N ASP A 266 -1.75 29.18 0.07
CA ASP A 266 -2.01 29.42 -1.37
C ASP A 266 -0.94 28.76 -2.25
N LYS A 267 0.35 28.91 -1.89
CA LYS A 267 1.45 28.27 -2.61
C LYS A 267 1.44 26.75 -2.49
N ILE A 268 1.08 26.21 -1.32
CA ILE A 268 0.95 24.75 -1.11
C ILE A 268 -0.13 24.19 -2.04
N TRP A 269 -1.30 24.83 -2.10
CA TRP A 269 -2.39 24.43 -3.01
C TRP A 269 -1.97 24.51 -4.47
N ASP A 270 -1.38 25.63 -4.89
CA ASP A 270 -0.96 25.83 -6.28
C ASP A 270 0.07 24.78 -6.73
N TYR A 271 1.13 24.57 -5.94
CA TYR A 271 2.17 23.59 -6.27
C TYR A 271 1.65 22.16 -6.23
N HIS A 272 0.82 21.80 -5.24
CA HIS A 272 0.20 20.49 -5.20
C HIS A 272 -0.64 20.25 -6.45
N ILE A 273 -1.59 21.15 -6.75
CA ILE A 273 -2.53 20.99 -7.87
C ILE A 273 -1.78 20.92 -9.19
N GLN A 274 -0.78 21.79 -9.40
CA GLN A 274 0.04 21.79 -10.61
C GLN A 274 0.77 20.44 -10.77
N GLN A 275 1.46 19.98 -9.72
CA GLN A 275 2.24 18.74 -9.77
C GLN A 275 1.32 17.52 -9.91
N TYR A 276 0.24 17.45 -9.15
CA TYR A 276 -0.71 16.35 -9.19
C TYR A 276 -1.37 16.22 -10.56
N ARG A 277 -1.86 17.34 -11.13
CA ARG A 277 -2.49 17.36 -12.46
C ARG A 277 -1.55 16.90 -13.56
N SER A 278 -0.24 17.18 -13.44
CA SER A 278 0.75 16.74 -14.43
C SER A 278 0.81 15.21 -14.62
N ALA A 279 0.46 14.45 -13.57
CA ALA A 279 0.33 13.00 -13.62
C ALA A 279 -1.13 12.58 -13.88
N TYR A 280 -2.09 13.15 -13.16
CA TYR A 280 -3.49 12.73 -13.25
C TYR A 280 -4.10 12.99 -14.63
N ARG A 281 -3.86 14.18 -15.22
CA ARG A 281 -4.44 14.58 -16.51
C ARG A 281 -3.77 13.94 -17.73
N GLN A 282 -2.78 13.06 -17.54
CA GLN A 282 -2.20 12.31 -18.66
C GLN A 282 -3.21 11.35 -19.32
N MET A 283 -4.29 11.02 -18.62
CA MET A 283 -5.43 10.30 -19.16
C MET A 283 -6.69 10.66 -18.35
N GLN A 284 -7.81 10.83 -19.05
CA GLN A 284 -9.13 10.93 -18.46
C GLN A 284 -10.10 10.05 -19.26
N LEU A 285 -10.95 9.31 -18.56
CA LEU A 285 -12.04 8.57 -19.19
C LEU A 285 -13.36 9.33 -19.02
N THR A 286 -14.11 9.47 -20.12
CA THR A 286 -15.50 9.94 -20.14
C THR A 286 -16.30 8.98 -21.01
N LEU A 287 -17.45 8.53 -20.53
CA LEU A 287 -18.31 7.57 -21.23
C LEU A 287 -19.75 8.06 -21.22
N GLY A 288 -20.38 8.09 -22.40
CA GLY A 288 -21.77 8.51 -22.58
C GLY A 288 -22.02 10.01 -22.43
N PRO A 289 -23.20 10.49 -22.84
CA PRO A 289 -23.62 11.86 -22.56
C PRO A 289 -23.96 12.03 -21.06
N PRO A 290 -23.77 13.24 -20.48
CA PRO A 290 -24.23 13.54 -19.14
C PRO A 290 -25.75 13.33 -18.98
N THR A 291 -26.16 12.81 -17.85
CA THR A 291 -27.56 12.61 -17.47
C THR A 291 -27.90 13.39 -16.20
N SER A 292 -29.18 13.56 -15.90
CA SER A 292 -29.62 14.14 -14.61
C SER A 292 -29.15 13.30 -13.42
N GLY A 293 -29.09 11.97 -13.58
CA GLY A 293 -28.58 11.07 -12.55
C GLY A 293 -27.11 11.28 -12.18
N ASP A 294 -26.30 11.85 -13.09
CA ASP A 294 -24.90 12.16 -12.81
C ASP A 294 -24.73 13.33 -11.83
N ALA A 295 -25.79 14.10 -11.59
CA ALA A 295 -25.80 15.18 -10.63
C ALA A 295 -26.12 14.71 -9.20
N LEU A 296 -26.51 13.45 -8.99
CA LEU A 296 -26.81 12.89 -7.67
C LEU A 296 -25.52 12.70 -6.83
N PRO A 297 -25.63 12.67 -5.49
CA PRO A 297 -24.56 12.20 -4.60
C PRO A 297 -24.03 10.82 -5.02
N THR A 298 -22.75 10.57 -4.79
CA THR A 298 -22.08 9.36 -5.28
C THR A 298 -22.69 8.08 -4.71
N ASP A 299 -23.13 8.07 -3.45
CA ASP A 299 -23.82 6.91 -2.85
C ASP A 299 -25.19 6.66 -3.50
N GLN A 300 -25.92 7.72 -3.85
CA GLN A 300 -27.19 7.63 -4.56
C GLN A 300 -26.98 7.12 -6.00
N ARG A 301 -25.94 7.61 -6.71
CA ARG A 301 -25.56 7.09 -8.04
C ARG A 301 -25.31 5.58 -8.02
N ILE A 302 -24.65 5.07 -6.98
CA ILE A 302 -24.39 3.63 -6.83
C ILE A 302 -25.69 2.85 -6.62
N LYS A 303 -26.62 3.38 -5.80
CA LYS A 303 -27.93 2.75 -5.52
C LYS A 303 -28.83 2.68 -6.76
N GLU A 304 -28.81 3.70 -7.61
CA GLU A 304 -29.59 3.74 -8.87
C GLU A 304 -29.04 2.78 -9.94
N GLY A 305 -27.81 2.28 -9.76
CA GLY A 305 -27.20 1.27 -10.63
C GLY A 305 -26.14 1.82 -11.58
N THR A 306 -25.46 0.90 -12.28
CA THR A 306 -24.29 1.22 -13.11
C THR A 306 -24.66 2.05 -14.33
N THR A 307 -24.10 3.26 -14.43
CA THR A 307 -24.16 4.12 -15.63
C THR A 307 -22.78 4.25 -16.30
N PRO A 308 -22.70 4.62 -17.60
CA PRO A 308 -21.42 4.89 -18.26
C PRO A 308 -20.55 5.92 -17.51
N ALA A 309 -21.15 6.99 -17.00
CA ALA A 309 -20.44 8.02 -16.25
C ALA A 309 -19.98 7.53 -14.85
N LEU A 310 -20.70 6.59 -14.22
CA LEU A 310 -20.25 5.95 -12.98
C LEU A 310 -19.06 5.02 -13.24
N ILE A 311 -19.06 4.27 -14.36
CA ILE A 311 -17.89 3.47 -14.80
C ILE A 311 -16.68 4.39 -15.04
N ALA A 312 -16.89 5.52 -15.73
CA ALA A 312 -15.82 6.50 -15.96
C ALA A 312 -15.27 7.09 -14.64
N LEU A 313 -16.16 7.42 -13.68
CA LEU A 313 -15.75 7.87 -12.35
C LEU A 313 -14.95 6.79 -11.62
N TYR A 314 -15.39 5.53 -11.65
CA TYR A 314 -14.69 4.42 -10.99
C TYR A 314 -13.28 4.20 -11.56
N THR A 315 -13.12 4.25 -12.88
CA THR A 315 -11.81 4.20 -13.53
C THR A 315 -10.93 5.38 -13.13
N ASN A 316 -11.47 6.59 -13.13
CA ASN A 316 -10.75 7.79 -12.71
C ASN A 316 -10.36 7.75 -11.22
N TYR A 317 -11.22 7.17 -10.38
CA TYR A 317 -10.93 6.96 -8.96
C TYR A 317 -9.86 5.90 -8.73
N SER A 318 -9.85 4.82 -9.51
CA SER A 318 -8.76 3.83 -9.48
C SER A 318 -7.40 4.48 -9.77
N ARG A 319 -7.34 5.39 -10.77
CA ARG A 319 -6.12 6.16 -11.06
C ARG A 319 -5.69 7.01 -9.88
N TYR A 320 -6.66 7.74 -9.30
CA TYR A 320 -6.45 8.58 -8.13
C TYR A 320 -5.86 7.79 -6.97
N LEU A 321 -6.46 6.64 -6.62
CA LEU A 321 -6.03 5.83 -5.48
C LEU A 321 -4.58 5.37 -5.62
N LEU A 322 -4.17 4.90 -6.80
CA LEU A 322 -2.79 4.46 -7.03
C LEU A 322 -1.82 5.65 -6.98
N LEU A 323 -2.19 6.79 -7.59
CA LEU A 323 -1.42 8.03 -7.47
C LEU A 323 -1.32 8.50 -6.02
N SER A 324 -2.30 8.26 -5.17
CA SER A 324 -2.31 8.73 -3.78
C SER A 324 -1.70 7.74 -2.78
N SER A 325 -1.42 6.50 -3.18
CA SER A 325 -0.88 5.44 -2.31
C SER A 325 0.46 4.86 -2.76
N SER A 326 0.94 5.15 -3.97
CA SER A 326 2.23 4.65 -4.47
C SER A 326 2.98 5.71 -5.25
N ARG A 327 3.92 6.39 -4.59
CA ARG A 327 4.82 7.37 -5.22
C ARG A 327 6.24 7.21 -4.75
N ARG A 328 7.17 7.61 -5.63
CA ARG A 328 8.57 7.78 -5.29
C ARG A 328 8.74 8.91 -4.27
N SER A 329 9.59 8.71 -3.27
CA SER A 329 10.01 9.77 -2.37
C SER A 329 10.74 10.89 -3.10
N ASN A 330 10.55 12.13 -2.64
CA ASN A 330 11.29 13.30 -3.13
C ASN A 330 12.77 13.24 -2.76
N THR A 331 13.19 12.31 -1.89
CA THR A 331 14.58 12.06 -1.52
C THR A 331 15.07 10.78 -2.21
N PRO A 332 15.93 10.86 -3.24
CA PRO A 332 16.52 9.67 -3.84
C PRO A 332 17.33 8.88 -2.80
N THR A 333 16.98 7.61 -2.60
CA THR A 333 17.76 6.70 -1.75
C THR A 333 18.27 5.52 -2.56
N THR A 334 19.47 5.05 -2.24
CA THR A 334 20.00 3.76 -2.73
C THR A 334 19.46 2.58 -1.93
N GLN A 335 18.75 2.85 -0.83
CA GLN A 335 18.24 1.86 0.11
C GLN A 335 16.88 1.26 -0.29
N HIS A 336 16.27 1.75 -1.38
CA HIS A 336 15.00 1.22 -1.91
C HIS A 336 13.84 1.30 -0.89
N LEU A 337 13.70 2.44 -0.21
CA LEU A 337 12.71 2.65 0.87
C LEU A 337 11.36 3.24 0.43
N ASP A 338 11.13 3.32 -0.89
CA ASP A 338 9.81 3.65 -1.41
C ASP A 338 8.91 2.41 -1.26
N LEU A 339 7.71 2.58 -0.71
CA LEU A 339 6.79 1.48 -0.43
C LEU A 339 5.62 1.46 -1.41
N PRO A 340 5.26 0.28 -1.95
CA PRO A 340 4.10 0.16 -2.84
C PRO A 340 2.79 0.28 -2.06
N ALA A 341 1.69 0.39 -2.80
CA ALA A 341 0.35 0.29 -2.25
C ALA A 341 0.16 -1.11 -1.61
N ASN A 342 -0.14 -1.15 -0.31
CA ASN A 342 -0.44 -2.38 0.42
C ASN A 342 -1.89 -2.85 0.15
N LEU A 343 -2.40 -3.84 0.90
CA LEU A 343 -3.76 -4.36 0.71
C LEU A 343 -4.87 -3.28 0.80
N GLN A 344 -4.66 -2.23 1.59
CA GLN A 344 -5.57 -1.09 1.74
C GLN A 344 -5.03 0.18 1.06
N GLY A 345 -4.05 0.02 0.16
CA GLY A 345 -3.30 1.10 -0.46
C GLY A 345 -2.38 1.79 0.54
N LEU A 346 -2.94 2.72 1.30
CA LEU A 346 -2.30 3.51 2.34
C LEU A 346 -3.20 3.67 3.59
N TRP A 347 -4.50 3.43 3.46
CA TRP A 347 -5.51 3.89 4.43
C TRP A 347 -5.99 2.74 5.31
N ASN A 348 -5.55 2.72 6.56
CA ASN A 348 -5.91 1.71 7.54
C ASN A 348 -6.28 2.36 8.87
N PRO A 349 -7.49 2.10 9.42
CA PRO A 349 -7.89 2.62 10.72
C PRO A 349 -7.50 1.70 11.88
N SER A 350 -7.14 0.44 11.60
CA SER A 350 -7.09 -0.62 12.60
C SER A 350 -5.67 -0.99 13.04
N PHE A 351 -5.50 -1.26 14.34
CA PHE A 351 -4.29 -1.89 14.88
C PHE A 351 -4.22 -3.40 14.60
N HIS A 352 -5.32 -4.00 14.14
CA HIS A 352 -5.41 -5.40 13.78
C HIS A 352 -6.06 -5.55 12.40
N PRO A 353 -5.48 -4.97 11.34
CA PRO A 353 -6.11 -4.92 10.04
C PRO A 353 -6.26 -6.32 9.45
N ALA A 354 -7.28 -6.49 8.59
CA ALA A 354 -7.52 -7.72 7.87
C ALA A 354 -6.28 -8.13 7.06
N TRP A 355 -5.83 -9.37 7.25
CA TRP A 355 -4.58 -9.90 6.69
C TRP A 355 -3.35 -9.00 6.93
N GLY A 356 -3.36 -8.27 8.05
CA GLY A 356 -2.29 -7.35 8.46
C GLY A 356 -2.11 -6.13 7.56
N SER A 357 -3.03 -5.87 6.62
CA SER A 357 -2.86 -4.87 5.55
C SER A 357 -1.47 -4.97 4.89
N LYS A 358 -0.99 -6.21 4.73
CA LYS A 358 0.35 -6.55 4.23
C LYS A 358 0.42 -6.47 2.71
N PHE A 359 1.57 -6.84 2.17
CA PHE A 359 1.75 -7.14 0.76
C PHE A 359 1.46 -8.63 0.51
N THR A 360 0.22 -8.95 0.14
CA THR A 360 -0.15 -10.31 -0.29
C THR A 360 0.18 -10.48 -1.77
N MET A 361 1.07 -11.41 -2.09
CA MET A 361 1.75 -11.56 -3.38
C MET A 361 1.30 -12.80 -4.17
N ASN A 362 0.23 -13.46 -3.75
CA ASN A 362 -0.41 -14.56 -4.49
C ASN A 362 -1.62 -14.09 -5.33
N ILE A 363 -1.87 -12.77 -5.40
CA ILE A 363 -2.76 -12.08 -6.35
C ILE A 363 -2.86 -10.57 -6.06
N ASN A 364 -2.92 -10.16 -4.79
CA ASN A 364 -3.39 -8.82 -4.41
C ASN A 364 -2.43 -7.71 -4.82
N LEU A 365 -1.14 -7.85 -4.50
CA LEU A 365 -0.13 -6.84 -4.85
C LEU A 365 0.02 -6.74 -6.38
N GLN A 366 -0.09 -7.86 -7.12
CA GLN A 366 -0.16 -7.81 -8.58
C GLN A 366 -1.35 -6.98 -9.04
N MET A 367 -2.53 -7.25 -8.48
CA MET A 367 -3.77 -6.57 -8.83
C MET A 367 -3.71 -5.05 -8.58
N ASN A 368 -3.06 -4.62 -7.50
CA ASN A 368 -2.84 -3.20 -7.21
C ASN A 368 -2.16 -2.47 -8.38
N TYR A 369 -1.33 -3.16 -9.18
CA TYR A 369 -0.52 -2.58 -10.26
C TYR A 369 -0.97 -2.94 -11.68
N TRP A 370 -1.99 -3.79 -11.87
CA TRP A 370 -2.50 -4.09 -13.22
C TRP A 370 -2.97 -2.85 -13.98
N GLY A 371 -3.54 -1.88 -13.25
CA GLY A 371 -3.96 -0.60 -13.83
C GLY A 371 -2.79 0.35 -14.13
N ALA A 372 -1.59 0.14 -13.57
CA ALA A 372 -0.52 1.14 -13.59
C ALA A 372 -0.06 1.47 -15.02
N LEU A 373 0.17 0.46 -15.85
CA LEU A 373 0.62 0.64 -17.23
C LEU A 373 -0.51 1.03 -18.20
N PRO A 374 -1.64 0.30 -18.31
CA PRO A 374 -2.71 0.65 -19.25
C PRO A 374 -3.40 1.97 -18.92
N LEU A 375 -3.33 2.42 -17.67
CA LEU A 375 -3.81 3.74 -17.28
C LEU A 375 -2.67 4.77 -17.25
N ASN A 376 -1.53 4.61 -17.92
CA ASN A 376 -0.50 5.67 -18.00
C ASN A 376 -0.06 6.24 -16.62
N LEU A 377 0.19 5.35 -15.66
CA LEU A 377 0.65 5.61 -14.29
C LEU A 377 1.97 4.88 -14.01
N SER A 378 2.82 4.69 -15.02
CA SER A 378 4.07 3.92 -14.91
C SER A 378 4.99 4.42 -13.78
N SER A 379 4.99 5.72 -13.50
CA SER A 379 5.76 6.31 -12.38
C SER A 379 5.35 5.79 -10.99
N THR A 380 4.14 5.26 -10.85
CA THR A 380 3.67 4.66 -9.58
C THR A 380 4.29 3.31 -9.32
N MET A 381 4.98 2.68 -10.29
CA MET A 381 5.62 1.37 -10.14
C MET A 381 7.03 1.42 -9.51
N ASP A 382 7.62 2.61 -9.36
CA ASP A 382 8.94 2.78 -8.73
C ASP A 382 9.02 2.18 -7.30
N PRO A 383 8.00 2.35 -6.43
CA PRO A 383 7.97 1.70 -5.13
C PRO A 383 7.83 0.17 -5.20
N LEU A 384 7.11 -0.36 -6.20
CA LEU A 384 7.05 -1.81 -6.43
C LEU A 384 8.42 -2.39 -6.77
N PHE A 385 9.16 -1.71 -7.65
CA PHE A 385 10.54 -2.10 -7.98
C PHE A 385 11.47 -1.98 -6.78
N SER A 386 11.27 -0.98 -5.92
CA SER A 386 12.03 -0.82 -4.68
C SER A 386 11.80 -2.00 -3.72
N LEU A 387 10.55 -2.43 -3.53
CA LEU A 387 10.22 -3.64 -2.77
C LEU A 387 10.89 -4.87 -3.39
N LEU A 388 10.80 -5.05 -4.71
CA LEU A 388 11.43 -6.17 -5.41
C LEU A 388 12.95 -6.25 -5.18
N HIS A 389 13.65 -5.12 -5.21
CA HIS A 389 15.09 -5.08 -4.89
C HIS A 389 15.38 -5.52 -3.44
N ARG A 390 14.52 -5.15 -2.49
CA ARG A 390 14.66 -5.56 -1.08
C ARG A 390 14.35 -7.05 -0.88
N LEU A 391 13.33 -7.57 -1.55
CA LEU A 391 13.00 -9.01 -1.56
C LEU A 391 14.14 -9.84 -2.15
N ALA A 392 14.76 -9.36 -3.24
CA ALA A 392 15.85 -10.02 -3.93
C ALA A 392 17.21 -9.95 -3.22
N SER A 393 17.29 -9.26 -2.08
CA SER A 393 18.53 -9.15 -1.32
C SER A 393 18.99 -10.51 -0.75
N PRO A 394 20.31 -10.71 -0.58
CA PRO A 394 20.85 -11.91 0.05
C PRO A 394 20.27 -12.19 1.45
N GLU A 395 19.95 -11.14 2.21
CA GLU A 395 19.46 -11.24 3.59
C GLU A 395 17.99 -11.66 3.66
N ASN A 396 17.21 -11.39 2.61
CA ASN A 396 15.78 -11.69 2.53
C ASN A 396 15.54 -12.95 1.67
N GLY A 397 15.13 -12.78 0.42
CA GLY A 397 14.75 -13.90 -0.45
C GLY A 397 15.92 -14.81 -0.81
N GLY A 398 17.16 -14.30 -0.84
CA GLY A 398 18.35 -15.10 -1.07
C GLY A 398 18.60 -16.09 0.08
N ARG A 399 18.45 -15.63 1.33
CA ARG A 399 18.54 -16.47 2.53
C ARG A 399 17.47 -17.55 2.52
N VAL A 400 16.22 -17.21 2.18
CA VAL A 400 15.12 -18.18 2.09
C VAL A 400 15.39 -19.24 1.01
N ALA A 401 15.81 -18.83 -0.19
CA ALA A 401 16.14 -19.77 -1.27
C ALA A 401 17.26 -20.76 -0.85
N LYS A 402 18.30 -20.25 -0.20
CA LYS A 402 19.43 -21.06 0.28
C LYS A 402 19.04 -21.99 1.43
N GLU A 403 18.43 -21.46 2.49
CA GLU A 403 18.21 -22.19 3.74
C GLU A 403 17.02 -23.15 3.69
N MET A 404 15.95 -22.82 2.96
CA MET A 404 14.79 -23.72 2.84
C MET A 404 14.92 -24.71 1.70
N TYR A 405 15.54 -24.30 0.59
CA TYR A 405 15.48 -25.05 -0.67
C TYR A 405 16.85 -25.45 -1.22
N GLY A 406 17.95 -24.96 -0.65
CA GLY A 406 19.30 -25.24 -1.17
C GLY A 406 19.50 -24.71 -2.60
N ALA A 407 18.72 -23.70 -2.99
CA ALA A 407 18.65 -23.16 -4.34
C ALA A 407 19.45 -21.87 -4.48
N ARG A 408 19.91 -21.57 -5.70
CA ARG A 408 20.46 -20.27 -6.09
C ARG A 408 19.35 -19.22 -6.18
N GLY A 409 19.75 -17.97 -6.43
CA GLY A 409 18.80 -16.88 -6.65
C GLY A 409 18.08 -16.44 -5.37
N TRP A 410 16.82 -16.07 -5.51
CA TRP A 410 15.96 -15.66 -4.40
C TRP A 410 14.52 -16.09 -4.65
N CYS A 411 13.76 -16.28 -3.57
CA CYS A 411 12.32 -16.52 -3.63
C CYS A 411 11.58 -15.78 -2.52
N CYS A 412 10.28 -15.59 -2.71
CA CYS A 412 9.37 -15.05 -1.70
C CYS A 412 8.04 -15.79 -1.78
N HIS A 413 7.45 -16.07 -0.63
CA HIS A 413 6.20 -16.80 -0.53
C HIS A 413 4.98 -15.90 -0.80
N ASN A 414 3.80 -16.33 -0.38
CA ASN A 414 2.52 -15.66 -0.62
C ASN A 414 2.39 -14.25 0.00
N ASN A 415 3.24 -13.87 0.95
CA ASN A 415 3.18 -12.56 1.61
C ASN A 415 4.56 -12.00 1.95
N THR A 416 4.64 -10.67 2.01
CA THR A 416 5.74 -9.91 2.63
C THR A 416 5.19 -8.74 3.45
N ASP A 417 6.03 -8.13 4.27
CA ASP A 417 5.74 -6.94 5.09
C ASP A 417 6.73 -5.79 4.82
N LEU A 418 6.70 -4.76 5.69
CA LEU A 418 7.62 -3.62 5.64
C LEU A 418 9.09 -4.03 5.53
N TRP A 419 9.50 -5.15 6.13
CA TRP A 419 10.88 -5.60 6.25
C TRP A 419 11.35 -6.46 5.09
N ALA A 420 10.49 -6.70 4.10
CA ALA A 420 10.75 -7.61 2.98
C ALA A 420 10.99 -9.07 3.44
N ASP A 421 10.27 -9.51 4.48
CA ASP A 421 10.31 -10.90 4.93
C ASP A 421 9.74 -11.87 3.88
N CYS A 422 10.60 -12.75 3.38
CA CYS A 422 10.28 -13.73 2.35
C CYS A 422 9.88 -15.11 2.90
N ALA A 423 9.92 -15.35 4.22
CA ALA A 423 9.57 -16.65 4.79
C ALA A 423 8.07 -16.96 4.65
N PRO A 424 7.65 -18.24 4.66
CA PRO A 424 6.24 -18.62 4.60
C PRO A 424 5.40 -17.89 5.65
N CYS A 425 4.21 -17.44 5.26
CA CYS A 425 3.30 -16.73 6.16
C CYS A 425 2.12 -17.60 6.55
N GLU A 426 1.68 -17.46 7.80
CA GLU A 426 0.51 -18.12 8.38
C GLU A 426 0.61 -19.66 8.39
N ARG A 427 -0.48 -20.32 8.79
CA ARG A 427 -0.63 -21.79 8.76
C ARG A 427 -1.83 -22.18 7.89
N TRP A 428 -2.01 -21.47 6.79
CA TRP A 428 -3.04 -21.75 5.80
C TRP A 428 -2.42 -22.56 4.67
N THR A 429 -2.40 -23.89 4.84
CA THR A 429 -1.72 -24.84 3.95
C THR A 429 -1.98 -24.61 2.46
N PRO A 430 -3.20 -24.25 1.99
CA PRO A 430 -3.46 -23.95 0.57
C PRO A 430 -2.67 -22.77 -0.02
N ALA A 431 -1.98 -21.95 0.78
CA ALA A 431 -1.23 -20.78 0.31
C ALA A 431 0.20 -20.69 0.87
N THR A 432 0.43 -21.16 2.11
CA THR A 432 1.64 -20.87 2.89
C THR A 432 2.95 -21.28 2.19
N LEU A 433 3.02 -22.49 1.61
CA LEU A 433 4.25 -22.99 0.98
C LEU A 433 4.23 -22.79 -0.54
N TRP A 434 4.12 -21.53 -0.97
CA TRP A 434 4.08 -21.14 -2.38
C TRP A 434 5.17 -20.10 -2.71
N PRO A 435 6.40 -20.53 -3.09
CA PRO A 435 7.59 -19.66 -3.20
C PRO A 435 7.68 -18.86 -4.53
N LEU A 436 6.55 -18.58 -5.18
CA LEU A 436 6.50 -17.93 -6.50
C LEU A 436 5.91 -16.52 -6.48
N GLY A 437 5.61 -15.96 -5.29
CA GLY A 437 5.07 -14.59 -5.19
C GLY A 437 6.04 -13.55 -5.75
N GLY A 438 7.33 -13.67 -5.41
CA GLY A 438 8.38 -12.81 -5.97
C GLY A 438 8.59 -12.99 -7.48
N ALA A 439 8.55 -14.24 -7.96
CA ALA A 439 8.67 -14.57 -9.38
C ALA A 439 7.54 -13.98 -10.21
N TRP A 440 6.29 -14.05 -9.72
CA TRP A 440 5.16 -13.44 -10.43
C TRP A 440 5.29 -11.92 -10.52
N LEU A 441 5.68 -11.23 -9.44
CA LEU A 441 5.89 -9.78 -9.49
C LEU A 441 7.00 -9.36 -10.46
N CYS A 442 7.95 -10.23 -10.79
CA CYS A 442 8.98 -9.92 -11.79
C CYS A 442 8.42 -9.72 -13.21
N SER A 443 7.20 -10.18 -13.53
CA SER A 443 6.58 -9.93 -14.86
C SER A 443 6.48 -8.43 -15.17
N PHE A 444 6.23 -7.62 -14.14
CA PHE A 444 6.15 -6.17 -14.25
C PHE A 444 7.45 -5.50 -14.74
N ILE A 445 8.61 -6.15 -14.60
CA ILE A 445 9.88 -5.62 -15.10
C ILE A 445 9.86 -5.58 -16.63
N TRP A 446 9.42 -6.66 -17.27
CA TRP A 446 9.32 -6.74 -18.72
C TRP A 446 8.12 -5.95 -19.25
N GLU A 447 6.96 -6.07 -18.61
CA GLU A 447 5.77 -5.30 -18.97
C GLU A 447 6.04 -3.79 -18.93
N HIS A 448 6.70 -3.29 -17.89
CA HIS A 448 7.07 -1.88 -17.81
C HIS A 448 7.93 -1.45 -19.00
N TYR A 449 8.90 -2.29 -19.42
CA TYR A 449 9.67 -2.01 -20.63
C TYR A 449 8.80 -2.01 -21.89
N LEU A 450 7.87 -2.96 -22.05
CA LEU A 450 6.99 -3.00 -23.22
C LEU A 450 6.14 -1.74 -23.36
N PHE A 451 5.65 -1.17 -22.25
CA PHE A 451 4.84 0.04 -22.26
C PHE A 451 5.66 1.33 -22.38
N THR A 452 6.84 1.39 -21.77
CA THR A 452 7.61 2.65 -21.64
C THR A 452 8.83 2.73 -22.56
N SER A 453 9.28 1.59 -23.10
CA SER A 453 10.58 1.43 -23.77
C SER A 453 11.79 1.87 -22.92
N SER A 454 11.65 1.96 -21.58
CA SER A 454 12.71 2.43 -20.69
C SER A 454 13.81 1.37 -20.51
N LEU A 455 14.88 1.48 -21.30
CA LEU A 455 16.06 0.63 -21.17
C LEU A 455 16.81 0.84 -19.84
N SER A 456 16.76 2.05 -19.27
CA SER A 456 17.39 2.34 -17.98
C SER A 456 16.70 1.60 -16.84
N THR A 457 15.36 1.66 -16.78
CA THR A 457 14.56 0.91 -15.80
C THR A 457 14.74 -0.60 -16.00
N LEU A 458 14.75 -1.08 -17.26
CA LEU A 458 14.97 -2.48 -17.55
C LEU A 458 16.35 -2.97 -17.08
N ARG A 459 17.42 -2.21 -17.36
CA ARG A 459 18.79 -2.53 -16.90
C ARG A 459 18.90 -2.52 -15.38
N LYS A 460 18.28 -1.54 -14.71
CA LYS A 460 18.29 -1.42 -13.25
C LYS A 460 17.68 -2.65 -12.57
N ASN A 461 16.55 -3.13 -13.09
CA ASN A 461 15.80 -4.24 -12.49
C ASN A 461 16.23 -5.63 -13.01
N PHE A 462 17.08 -5.71 -14.04
CA PHE A 462 17.56 -6.99 -14.59
C PHE A 462 18.17 -7.94 -13.54
N PRO A 463 19.00 -7.49 -12.57
CA PRO A 463 19.55 -8.39 -11.55
C PRO A 463 18.48 -9.07 -10.69
N VAL A 464 17.37 -8.37 -10.38
CA VAL A 464 16.23 -8.92 -9.65
C VAL A 464 15.59 -10.06 -10.45
N LEU A 465 15.28 -9.80 -11.73
CA LEU A 465 14.72 -10.80 -12.64
C LEU A 465 15.64 -12.01 -12.79
N GLN A 466 16.95 -11.77 -12.96
CA GLN A 466 17.93 -12.85 -13.08
C GLN A 466 17.93 -13.74 -11.84
N GLY A 467 17.93 -13.16 -10.64
CA GLY A 467 17.91 -13.93 -9.39
C GLY A 467 16.63 -14.77 -9.21
N ALA A 468 15.47 -14.29 -9.68
CA ALA A 468 14.24 -15.08 -9.66
C ALA A 468 14.30 -16.27 -10.63
N VAL A 469 14.91 -16.07 -11.80
CA VAL A 469 15.16 -17.14 -12.79
C VAL A 469 16.13 -18.18 -12.23
N GLU A 470 17.20 -17.77 -11.56
CA GLU A 470 18.15 -18.68 -10.89
C GLU A 470 17.43 -19.61 -9.90
N PHE A 471 16.53 -19.07 -9.09
CA PHE A 471 15.72 -19.86 -8.17
C PHE A 471 14.81 -20.84 -8.91
N CYS A 472 14.06 -20.36 -9.92
CA CYS A 472 13.11 -21.21 -10.65
C CYS A 472 13.81 -22.37 -11.38
N LEU A 473 15.02 -22.16 -11.91
CA LEU A 473 15.83 -23.21 -12.53
C LEU A 473 16.19 -24.33 -11.55
N ASP A 474 16.51 -23.99 -10.30
CA ASP A 474 16.85 -24.94 -9.24
C ASP A 474 15.61 -25.53 -8.55
N TRP A 475 14.48 -24.83 -8.60
CA TRP A 475 13.21 -25.26 -8.02
C TRP A 475 12.51 -26.35 -8.85
N LEU A 476 12.64 -26.27 -10.18
CA LEU A 476 12.15 -27.30 -11.09
C LEU A 476 12.91 -28.62 -10.90
N VAL A 477 12.16 -29.71 -10.76
CA VAL A 477 12.70 -31.07 -10.65
C VAL A 477 12.19 -31.96 -11.76
N GLU A 478 12.97 -32.97 -12.12
CA GLU A 478 12.55 -34.00 -13.07
C GLU A 478 11.56 -34.97 -12.41
N GLU A 479 10.37 -35.08 -12.99
CA GLU A 479 9.31 -35.95 -12.51
C GLU A 479 8.81 -36.83 -13.65
N ARG A 480 8.63 -38.12 -13.36
CA ARG A 480 8.00 -39.06 -14.29
C ARG A 480 6.50 -39.09 -14.06
N PHE A 481 5.74 -38.96 -15.14
CA PHE A 481 4.27 -38.99 -15.13
C PHE A 481 3.72 -40.33 -15.64
N PRO A 482 2.42 -40.63 -15.42
CA PRO A 482 1.81 -41.90 -15.82
C PRO A 482 1.90 -42.22 -17.34
N ASP A 483 2.10 -41.21 -18.18
CA ASP A 483 2.33 -41.36 -19.62
C ASP A 483 3.75 -41.85 -19.97
N GLY A 484 4.59 -42.08 -18.97
CA GLY A 484 5.96 -42.57 -19.11
C GLY A 484 6.98 -41.47 -19.43
N LYS A 485 6.55 -40.23 -19.65
CA LYS A 485 7.46 -39.12 -19.97
C LYS A 485 8.03 -38.48 -18.71
N ILE A 486 9.16 -37.80 -18.90
CA ILE A 486 9.83 -37.01 -17.87
C ILE A 486 9.59 -35.54 -18.21
N TYR A 487 9.06 -34.82 -17.23
CA TYR A 487 8.82 -33.38 -17.32
C TYR A 487 9.61 -32.67 -16.23
N ARG A 488 9.90 -31.38 -16.42
CA ARG A 488 10.43 -30.52 -15.37
C ARG A 488 9.31 -29.71 -14.77
N VAL A 489 9.01 -29.98 -13.51
CA VAL A 489 7.86 -29.41 -12.80
C VAL A 489 8.25 -28.99 -11.39
N THR A 490 7.40 -28.21 -10.73
CA THR A 490 7.54 -27.90 -9.31
C THR A 490 7.05 -29.07 -8.45
N ASN A 491 7.81 -29.40 -7.40
CA ASN A 491 7.41 -30.38 -6.38
C ASN A 491 8.08 -30.00 -5.04
N PRO A 492 7.33 -29.70 -3.98
CA PRO A 492 5.87 -29.53 -3.95
C PRO A 492 5.39 -28.37 -4.82
N SER A 493 4.11 -28.43 -5.21
CA SER A 493 3.38 -27.36 -5.89
C SER A 493 1.99 -27.23 -5.28
N LEU A 494 1.36 -26.06 -5.42
CA LEU A 494 -0.04 -25.84 -5.05
C LEU A 494 -0.69 -24.82 -5.99
N SER A 495 -2.02 -24.70 -5.94
CA SER A 495 -2.76 -23.63 -6.62
C SER A 495 -3.38 -22.73 -5.55
N PRO A 496 -2.88 -21.51 -5.31
CA PRO A 496 -3.43 -20.65 -4.26
C PRO A 496 -4.91 -20.32 -4.53
N GLU A 497 -5.86 -20.43 -3.60
CA GLU A 497 -5.80 -21.06 -2.26
C GLU A 497 -6.71 -22.30 -2.23
N ASN A 498 -6.52 -23.17 -3.21
CA ASN A 498 -7.44 -24.25 -3.52
C ASN A 498 -7.04 -25.60 -2.89
N THR A 499 -8.03 -26.47 -2.77
CA THR A 499 -7.88 -27.89 -2.45
C THR A 499 -8.48 -28.72 -3.58
N PHE A 500 -7.93 -29.90 -3.86
CA PHE A 500 -8.45 -30.81 -4.87
C PHE A 500 -8.82 -32.17 -4.28
N ILE A 501 -9.52 -32.98 -5.07
CA ILE A 501 -9.82 -34.38 -4.79
C ILE A 501 -9.06 -35.21 -5.83
N ASP A 502 -8.26 -36.17 -5.38
CA ASP A 502 -7.48 -37.03 -6.26
C ASP A 502 -8.32 -38.18 -6.86
N ALA A 503 -7.70 -39.03 -7.68
CA ALA A 503 -8.38 -40.16 -8.31
C ALA A 503 -8.89 -41.23 -7.33
N THR A 504 -8.41 -41.23 -6.08
CA THR A 504 -8.84 -42.14 -5.00
C THR A 504 -9.97 -41.55 -4.15
N GLY A 505 -10.33 -40.28 -4.37
CA GLY A 505 -11.29 -39.55 -3.55
C GLY A 505 -10.66 -38.84 -2.34
N ALA A 506 -9.33 -38.86 -2.20
CA ALA A 506 -8.62 -38.19 -1.12
C ALA A 506 -8.48 -36.69 -1.40
N LYS A 507 -8.71 -35.88 -0.38
CA LYS A 507 -8.51 -34.42 -0.45
C LYS A 507 -7.02 -34.08 -0.28
N GLY A 508 -6.52 -33.14 -1.07
CA GLY A 508 -5.15 -32.64 -0.95
C GLY A 508 -4.98 -31.19 -1.37
N VAL A 509 -3.87 -30.59 -0.92
CA VAL A 509 -3.37 -29.28 -1.34
C VAL A 509 -2.21 -29.41 -2.32
N PHE A 510 -1.22 -30.24 -1.97
CA PHE A 510 0.03 -30.30 -2.71
C PHE A 510 -0.03 -31.26 -3.89
N CYS A 511 0.48 -30.81 -5.03
CA CYS A 511 0.59 -31.56 -6.26
C CYS A 511 1.99 -31.40 -6.89
N ARG A 512 2.18 -31.98 -8.08
CA ARG A 512 3.36 -31.78 -8.91
C ARG A 512 2.96 -30.89 -10.08
N GLY A 513 3.62 -29.75 -10.25
CA GLY A 513 3.43 -28.84 -11.38
C GLY A 513 2.00 -28.33 -11.53
N SER A 514 1.51 -27.55 -10.56
CA SER A 514 0.25 -26.83 -10.74
C SER A 514 0.32 -25.93 -11.99
N THR A 515 -0.81 -25.73 -12.66
CA THR A 515 -0.85 -24.83 -13.82
C THR A 515 -0.39 -23.43 -13.45
N ALA A 516 -0.74 -22.94 -12.25
CA ALA A 516 -0.29 -21.65 -11.77
C ALA A 516 1.25 -21.54 -11.75
N ASP A 517 1.93 -22.53 -11.15
CA ASP A 517 3.39 -22.54 -11.07
C ASP A 517 4.04 -22.58 -12.46
N LEU A 518 3.58 -23.50 -13.32
CA LEU A 518 4.17 -23.69 -14.64
C LEU A 518 3.96 -22.47 -15.55
N THR A 519 2.78 -21.83 -15.47
CA THR A 519 2.51 -20.59 -16.22
C THR A 519 3.40 -19.44 -15.75
N ILE A 520 3.55 -19.24 -14.45
CA ILE A 520 4.42 -18.18 -13.91
C ILE A 520 5.87 -18.40 -14.31
N ILE A 521 6.38 -19.63 -14.14
CA ILE A 521 7.78 -19.94 -14.46
C ILE A 521 8.05 -19.83 -15.97
N SER A 522 7.13 -20.33 -16.81
CA SER A 522 7.25 -20.20 -18.27
C SER A 522 7.30 -18.73 -18.70
N SER A 523 6.36 -17.91 -18.20
CA SER A 523 6.33 -16.47 -18.50
C SER A 523 7.61 -15.78 -18.04
N LEU A 524 8.09 -16.09 -16.82
CA LEU A 524 9.33 -15.51 -16.28
C LEU A 524 10.55 -15.84 -17.15
N PHE A 525 10.64 -17.08 -17.65
CA PHE A 525 11.73 -17.50 -18.53
C PHE A 525 11.65 -16.79 -19.88
N GLU A 526 10.48 -16.66 -20.47
CA GLU A 526 10.29 -15.90 -21.70
C GLU A 526 10.69 -14.42 -21.54
N ASP A 527 10.22 -13.78 -20.47
CA ASP A 527 10.57 -12.40 -20.12
C ASP A 527 12.08 -12.24 -19.97
N TYR A 528 12.74 -13.14 -19.24
CA TYR A 528 14.20 -13.13 -19.09
C TYR A 528 14.95 -13.24 -20.42
N LEU A 529 14.52 -14.15 -21.30
CA LEU A 529 15.12 -14.31 -22.62
C LEU A 529 14.93 -13.05 -23.48
N ASN A 530 13.75 -12.44 -23.41
CA ASN A 530 13.42 -11.20 -24.10
C ASN A 530 14.25 -10.01 -23.57
N VAL A 531 14.42 -9.91 -22.25
CA VAL A 531 15.28 -8.88 -21.63
C VAL A 531 16.73 -9.08 -22.04
N CYS A 532 17.25 -10.31 -22.00
CA CYS A 532 18.63 -10.59 -22.42
C CYS A 532 18.86 -10.19 -23.89
N LYS A 533 17.91 -10.52 -24.77
CA LYS A 533 17.96 -10.14 -26.18
C LYS A 533 17.95 -8.61 -26.35
N THR A 534 17.01 -7.93 -25.69
CA THR A 534 16.81 -6.48 -25.74
C THR A 534 18.02 -5.71 -25.22
N LEU A 535 18.62 -6.17 -24.13
CA LEU A 535 19.79 -5.53 -23.51
C LEU A 535 21.13 -5.97 -24.12
N HIS A 536 21.09 -6.91 -25.08
CA HIS A 536 22.25 -7.58 -25.68
C HIS A 536 23.17 -8.27 -24.67
N LEU A 537 22.57 -8.86 -23.63
CA LEU A 537 23.28 -9.57 -22.57
C LEU A 537 23.47 -11.05 -22.93
N LYS A 538 24.59 -11.62 -22.47
CA LYS A 538 24.90 -13.06 -22.58
C LYS A 538 25.20 -13.65 -21.20
N PRO A 539 24.24 -13.62 -20.27
CA PRO A 539 24.44 -14.15 -18.92
C PRO A 539 24.64 -15.67 -18.96
N HIS A 540 25.27 -16.20 -17.92
CA HIS A 540 25.64 -17.61 -17.82
C HIS A 540 24.43 -18.57 -17.90
N LEU A 541 23.24 -18.11 -17.45
CA LEU A 541 22.00 -18.90 -17.44
C LEU A 541 21.32 -19.01 -18.81
N LEU A 542 21.69 -18.18 -19.79
CA LEU A 542 20.94 -18.05 -21.06
C LEU A 542 20.72 -19.39 -21.78
N ARG A 543 21.71 -20.29 -21.74
CA ARG A 543 21.61 -21.62 -22.36
C ARG A 543 20.74 -22.58 -21.54
N GLU A 544 20.81 -22.47 -20.23
CA GLU A 544 20.05 -23.30 -19.29
C GLU A 544 18.56 -22.96 -19.41
N THR A 545 18.19 -21.68 -19.32
CA THR A 545 16.80 -21.22 -19.45
C THR A 545 16.17 -21.62 -20.78
N ARG A 546 16.90 -21.47 -21.91
CA ARG A 546 16.38 -21.90 -23.23
C ARG A 546 16.04 -23.38 -23.31
N LYS A 547 16.79 -24.25 -22.61
CA LYS A 547 16.49 -25.68 -22.57
C LYS A 547 15.24 -25.96 -21.74
N GLN A 548 15.02 -25.19 -20.67
CA GLN A 548 13.88 -25.38 -19.77
C GLN A 548 12.55 -24.98 -20.40
N VAL A 549 12.50 -23.89 -21.17
CA VAL A 549 11.28 -23.47 -21.88
C VAL A 549 10.71 -24.55 -22.81
N ILE A 550 11.55 -25.48 -23.27
CA ILE A 550 11.14 -26.60 -24.14
C ILE A 550 10.67 -27.82 -23.31
N ALA A 551 11.04 -27.88 -22.03
CA ALA A 551 10.85 -29.05 -21.16
C ALA A 551 9.72 -28.90 -20.12
N ILE A 552 9.26 -27.66 -19.91
CA ILE A 552 8.00 -27.32 -19.23
C ILE A 552 6.88 -27.46 -20.27
#